data_AF-A0A0W1R9J8-F1
#
_entry.id   AF-A0A0W1R9J8-F1
#
_cell.length_a   1.000
_cell.length_b   1.000
_cell.length_c   1.000
_cell.angle_alpha   90.00
_cell.angle_beta   90.00
_cell.angle_gamma   90.00
#
_symmetry.space_group_name_H-M   'P 1'
#
loop_
_entity.id
_entity.type
_entity.pdbx_description
1 polymer ?
#
loop_
_entity_poly.entity_id
_entity_poly.type
_entity_poly.pdbx_seq_one_letter_code
_entity_poly.pdbx_strand_id
1 'polypeptide(L)'
;MTFVLFGALPGGPELLIILLIIVLLFGANKLPELARSTGQAMGEFQRGRDDIERELRQSSTSEARESASAPTTPSTDDDTDTESETEAGDESRSSN
;
A
#
# COMPACT_ATOMS: atom_id res chain seq x y z
N MET A 1 37.63 -22.48 -2.21
CA MET A 1 37.58 -21.00 -2.26
C MET A 1 36.93 -20.57 -3.58
N THR A 2 35.66 -20.94 -3.80
CA THR A 2 35.01 -20.75 -5.12
C THR A 2 33.53 -20.37 -5.02
N PHE A 3 33.02 -20.07 -3.82
CA PHE A 3 31.58 -19.80 -3.62
C PHE A 3 31.16 -18.36 -3.99
N VAL A 4 32.10 -17.52 -4.45
CA VAL A 4 31.87 -16.09 -4.69
C VAL A 4 31.35 -15.82 -6.12
N LEU A 5 31.28 -16.84 -6.99
CA LEU A 5 30.72 -16.74 -8.36
C LEU A 5 29.19 -16.95 -8.36
N PHE A 6 28.49 -16.33 -7.42
CA PHE A 6 27.03 -16.34 -7.25
C PHE A 6 26.49 -14.90 -7.28
N GLY A 7 26.96 -14.14 -8.27
CA GLY A 7 27.11 -12.68 -8.18
C GLY A 7 26.09 -11.84 -8.95
N ALA A 8 24.83 -12.23 -9.13
CA ALA A 8 23.85 -11.28 -9.67
C ALA A 8 22.48 -11.35 -9.01
N LEU A 9 21.91 -12.54 -8.84
CA LEU A 9 20.62 -12.73 -8.18
C LEU A 9 20.62 -14.14 -7.59
N PRO A 10 20.22 -14.33 -6.32
CA PRO A 10 19.86 -15.66 -5.87
C PRO A 10 18.71 -16.18 -6.72
N GLY A 11 19.01 -17.15 -7.59
CA GLY A 11 17.99 -17.98 -8.20
C GLY A 11 17.17 -18.66 -7.10
N GLY A 12 15.94 -19.05 -7.44
CA GLY A 12 15.01 -19.70 -6.51
C GLY A 12 15.64 -20.77 -5.58
N PRO A 13 16.51 -21.69 -6.05
CA PRO A 13 17.06 -22.72 -5.18
C PRO A 13 18.02 -22.18 -4.10
N GLU A 14 18.82 -21.15 -4.36
CA GLU A 14 19.76 -20.63 -3.37
C GLU A 14 19.08 -19.83 -2.26
N LEU A 15 17.98 -19.13 -2.58
CA LEU A 15 17.11 -18.54 -1.57
C LEU A 15 16.52 -19.60 -0.63
N LEU A 16 16.14 -20.76 -1.18
CA LEU A 16 15.65 -21.90 -0.40
C LEU A 16 16.72 -22.48 0.54
N ILE A 17 17.98 -22.56 0.11
CA ILE A 17 19.10 -23.02 0.94
C ILE A 17 19.36 -22.03 2.08
N ILE A 18 19.38 -20.72 1.80
CA ILE A 18 19.55 -19.70 2.84
C ILE A 18 18.39 -19.76 3.85
N LEU A 19 17.15 -19.86 3.37
CA LEU A 19 15.98 -20.02 4.20
C LEU A 19 16.08 -21.25 5.10
N LEU A 20 16.54 -22.39 4.55
CA LEU A 20 16.74 -23.63 5.30
C LEU A 20 17.77 -23.44 6.43
N ILE A 21 18.90 -22.77 6.16
CA ILE A 21 19.92 -22.48 7.18
C ILE A 21 19.33 -21.62 8.31
N ILE A 22 18.60 -20.56 7.97
CA ILE A 22 17.95 -19.68 8.96
C ILE A 22 16.93 -20.48 9.80
N VAL A 23 16.14 -21.34 9.16
CA VAL A 23 15.18 -22.22 9.84
C VAL A 23 15.87 -23.23 10.76
N LEU A 24 17.05 -23.75 10.42
CA LEU A 24 17.81 -24.65 11.30
C LEU A 24 18.38 -23.92 12.52
N LEU A 25 18.83 -22.68 12.36
CA LEU A 25 19.40 -21.87 13.44
C LEU A 25 18.33 -21.38 14.43
N PHE A 26 17.22 -20.85 13.91
CA PHE A 26 16.17 -20.23 14.74
C PHE A 26 14.99 -21.17 15.00
N GLY A 27 14.78 -22.17 14.15
CA GLY A 27 13.65 -23.10 14.18
C GLY A 27 12.49 -22.65 13.28
N ALA A 28 11.75 -23.61 12.73
CA ALA A 28 10.63 -23.38 11.80
C ALA A 28 9.49 -22.56 12.42
N ASN A 29 9.34 -22.58 13.75
CA ASN A 29 8.29 -21.84 14.45
C ASN A 29 8.66 -20.37 14.73
N LYS A 30 9.95 -20.02 14.75
CA LYS A 30 10.40 -18.71 15.26
C LYS A 30 10.31 -17.61 14.21
N LEU A 31 10.63 -17.92 12.94
CA LEU A 31 10.39 -16.99 11.83
C LEU A 31 8.93 -16.53 11.71
N PRO A 32 7.93 -17.44 11.63
CA PRO A 32 6.54 -17.02 11.49
C PRO A 32 6.02 -16.31 12.75
N GLU A 33 6.50 -16.67 13.94
CA GLU A 33 6.14 -16.01 15.20
C GLU A 33 6.68 -14.57 15.27
N LEU A 34 7.93 -14.35 14.88
CA LEU A 34 8.54 -13.02 14.75
C LEU A 34 7.84 -12.19 13.68
N ALA A 35 7.52 -12.79 12.53
CA ALA A 35 6.81 -12.10 11.45
C ALA A 35 5.39 -11.67 11.89
N ARG A 36 4.66 -12.54 12.61
CA ARG A 36 3.32 -12.22 13.13
C ARG A 36 3.36 -11.11 14.17
N SER A 37 4.23 -11.20 15.17
CA SER A 37 4.34 -10.18 16.23
C SER A 37 4.82 -8.83 15.68
N THR A 38 5.82 -8.83 14.79
CA THR A 38 6.29 -7.61 14.12
C THR A 38 5.22 -7.03 13.20
N GLY A 39 4.50 -7.88 12.46
CA GLY A 39 3.42 -7.45 11.57
C GLY A 39 2.25 -6.83 12.33
N GLN A 40 1.87 -7.41 13.47
CA GLN A 40 0.84 -6.85 14.33
C GLN A 40 1.27 -5.50 14.92
N ALA A 41 2.50 -5.43 15.44
CA ALA A 41 3.06 -4.18 15.96
C ALA A 41 3.10 -3.07 14.88
N MET A 42 3.52 -3.40 13.66
CA MET A 42 3.50 -2.43 12.56
C MET A 42 2.09 -2.05 12.13
N GLY A 43 1.14 -2.98 12.15
CA GLY A 43 -0.26 -2.69 11.83
C GLY A 43 -0.91 -1.73 12.84
N GLU A 44 -0.69 -1.95 14.14
CA GLU A 44 -1.17 -1.06 15.20
C GLU A 44 -0.47 0.31 15.14
N PHE A 45 0.83 0.32 14.85
CA PHE A 45 1.59 1.56 14.68
C PHE A 45 1.07 2.38 13.49
N GLN A 46 0.81 1.77 12.35
CA GLN A 46 0.27 2.48 11.18
C GLN A 46 -1.11 3.08 11.47
N ARG A 47 -2.00 2.32 12.12
CA ARG A 47 -3.33 2.82 12.52
C ARG A 47 -3.23 4.01 13.47
N GLY A 48 -2.38 3.92 14.50
CA GLY A 48 -2.17 5.01 15.43
C GLY A 48 -1.62 6.27 14.75
N ARG A 49 -0.74 6.11 13.75
CA ARG A 49 -0.23 7.25 12.96
C ARG A 49 -1.34 7.90 12.12
N ASP A 50 -2.16 7.09 11.47
CA ASP A 50 -3.26 7.57 10.64
C ASP A 50 -4.31 8.32 11.48
N ASP A 51 -4.60 7.83 12.69
CA ASP A 51 -5.53 8.47 13.63
C ASP A 51 -4.99 9.83 14.11
N ILE A 52 -3.71 9.89 14.50
CA ILE A 52 -3.03 11.15 14.87
C ILE A 52 -3.05 12.16 13.71
N GLU A 53 -2.78 11.71 12.47
CA GLU A 53 -2.82 12.59 11.31
C GLU A 53 -4.24 13.14 11.06
N ARG A 54 -5.28 12.32 11.23
CA ARG A 54 -6.68 12.76 11.11
C ARG A 54 -7.05 13.77 12.19
N GLU A 55 -6.67 13.53 13.45
CA GLU A 55 -6.90 14.46 14.55
C GLU A 55 -6.20 15.80 14.31
N LEU A 56 -4.94 15.79 13.84
CA LEU A 56 -4.20 17.00 13.49
C LEU A 56 -4.88 17.77 12.35
N ARG A 57 -5.29 17.09 11.28
CA ARG A 57 -6.03 17.72 10.16
C ARG A 57 -7.38 18.30 10.60
N GLN A 58 -8.07 17.62 11.51
CA GLN A 58 -9.36 18.06 12.04
C GLN A 58 -9.22 19.25 13.00
N SER A 59 -8.17 19.28 13.82
CA SER A 59 -7.86 20.44 14.66
C SER A 59 -7.52 21.69 13.83
N SER A 60 -6.70 21.53 12.78
CA SER A 60 -6.35 22.65 11.88
C SER A 60 -7.53 23.16 11.03
N THR A 61 -8.51 22.31 10.68
CA THR A 61 -9.71 22.77 9.94
C THR A 61 -10.76 23.42 10.84
N SER A 62 -10.79 23.09 12.14
CA SER A 62 -11.75 23.66 13.09
C SER A 62 -11.44 25.12 13.44
N GLU A 63 -10.16 25.52 13.46
CA GLU A 63 -9.76 26.92 13.66
C GLU A 63 -10.11 27.83 12.47
N ALA A 64 -10.30 27.28 11.27
CA ALA A 64 -10.68 28.05 10.08
C ALA A 64 -12.19 28.35 9.98
N ARG A 65 -13.05 27.66 10.74
CA ARG A 65 -14.52 27.78 10.64
C ARG A 65 -15.16 28.74 11.65
N GLU A 66 -14.44 29.23 12.66
CA GLU A 66 -14.96 30.25 13.59
C GLU A 66 -14.90 31.68 13.01
N SER A 67 -14.11 31.91 11.94
CA SER A 67 -13.96 33.22 11.30
C SER A 67 -14.77 33.40 10.00
N ALA A 68 -15.79 32.57 9.75
CA ALA A 68 -16.61 32.65 8.53
C ALA A 68 -18.11 32.55 8.82
N SER A 69 -18.62 33.47 9.65
CA SER A 69 -20.06 33.73 9.76
C SER A 69 -20.36 35.16 9.26
N ALA A 70 -20.32 35.34 7.94
CA ALA A 70 -20.98 36.43 7.23
C ALA A 70 -21.49 35.88 5.88
N PRO A 71 -22.80 36.02 5.56
CA PRO A 71 -23.44 35.27 4.49
C PRO A 71 -23.27 35.98 3.13
N THR A 72 -22.93 35.23 2.08
CA THR A 72 -23.21 35.66 0.71
C THR A 72 -23.68 34.48 -0.15
N THR A 73 -24.81 34.76 -0.77
CA THR A 73 -25.69 34.10 -1.74
C THR A 73 -25.07 33.34 -2.92
N PRO A 74 -25.89 32.51 -3.61
CA PRO A 74 -25.47 31.36 -4.43
C PRO A 74 -25.25 31.73 -5.91
N SER A 75 -24.33 31.01 -6.55
CA SER A 75 -24.15 30.93 -8.00
C SER A 75 -23.86 29.46 -8.32
N THR A 76 -24.80 28.68 -8.88
CA THR A 76 -25.22 28.61 -10.29
C THR A 76 -24.23 27.82 -11.16
N ASP A 77 -24.72 26.64 -11.54
CA ASP A 77 -24.45 25.80 -12.72
C ASP A 77 -23.05 25.21 -12.95
N ASP A 78 -22.96 23.88 -12.83
CA ASP A 78 -21.95 23.05 -13.52
C ASP A 78 -22.55 21.66 -13.82
N ASP A 79 -23.36 21.58 -14.88
CA ASP A 79 -23.64 20.33 -15.59
C ASP A 79 -22.60 20.23 -16.71
N THR A 80 -21.59 19.38 -16.55
CA THR A 80 -20.82 18.85 -17.67
C THR A 80 -20.42 17.41 -17.34
N ASP A 81 -21.35 16.50 -17.65
CA ASP A 81 -21.08 15.08 -17.83
C ASP A 81 -19.96 14.92 -18.87
N THR A 82 -18.82 14.37 -18.43
CA THR A 82 -17.78 13.82 -19.30
C THR A 82 -17.71 12.33 -19.01
N GLU A 83 -17.58 11.55 -20.09
CA GLU A 83 -17.30 10.10 -20.17
C GLU A 83 -18.50 9.17 -20.41
N SER A 84 -18.81 8.95 -21.69
CA SER A 84 -19.08 7.60 -22.18
C SER A 84 -18.90 7.51 -23.71
N GLU A 85 -17.65 7.40 -24.16
CA GLU A 85 -17.34 6.78 -25.45
C GLU A 85 -16.91 5.34 -25.18
N THR A 86 -17.84 4.42 -25.41
CA THR A 86 -17.59 2.99 -25.55
C THR A 86 -17.28 2.74 -27.03
N GLU A 87 -16.00 2.59 -27.39
CA GLU A 87 -15.56 1.99 -28.65
C GLU A 87 -15.03 0.58 -28.33
N ALA A 88 -15.76 -0.46 -28.76
CA ALA A 88 -15.49 -1.25 -29.98
C ALA A 88 -14.22 -2.12 -29.80
N GLY A 89 -14.28 -3.45 -29.74
CA GLY A 89 -15.17 -4.36 -30.45
C GLY A 89 -14.64 -4.70 -31.84
N ASP A 90 -13.42 -5.24 -31.96
CA ASP A 90 -12.99 -6.05 -33.12
C ASP A 90 -11.68 -6.81 -32.82
N GLU A 91 -11.77 -7.99 -32.23
CA GLU A 91 -10.67 -8.98 -32.26
C GLU A 91 -11.26 -10.36 -32.56
N SER A 92 -11.56 -10.62 -33.83
CA SER A 92 -11.77 -11.98 -34.34
C SER A 92 -11.44 -12.06 -35.82
N ARG A 93 -10.15 -11.88 -36.12
CA ARG A 93 -9.50 -12.44 -37.31
C ARG A 93 -8.15 -13.00 -36.93
N SER A 94 -8.09 -14.27 -36.56
CA SER A 94 -7.01 -15.16 -36.97
C SER A 94 -7.29 -16.62 -36.63
N SER A 95 -7.05 -17.49 -37.62
CA SER A 95 -6.76 -18.93 -37.50
C SER A 95 -7.90 -19.91 -37.19
N ASN A 96 -8.56 -20.40 -38.25
CA ASN A 96 -8.35 -21.78 -38.74
C ASN A 96 -8.88 -21.94 -40.17
#